data_AF-A0A970GBY6-F1
#
_entry.id   AF-A0A970GBY6-F1
#
_cell.length_a   1.000
_cell.length_b   1.000
_cell.length_c   1.000
_cell.angle_alpha   90.00
_cell.angle_beta   90.00
_cell.angle_gamma   90.00
#
_symmetry.space_group_name_H-M   'P 1'
#
loop_
_entity.id
_entity.type
_entity.pdbx_description
1 polymer ?
#
loop_
_entity_poly.entity_id
_entity_poly.type
_entity_poly.pdbx_seq_one_letter_code
_entity_poly.pdbx_strand_id
1 'polypeptide(L)'
;MTLINVGSYPPKQCGIATFSQDLRKSLIKAGHTVSVAAVSDQEYEYHYGAEVVTQIRQHEKNDYLKAAAQINNNSAINVVIIQHEYGIYGGPDGSYLLNFCAALQKPFIVVTHTVLPNPDSGRYKVLVNLTELAAAVVCMTENSAALLQQVYQVPSFKLHMISHGVPDFLPKSPQALKRRYHLQNRNIITTFGLIGPGKGLELGIRAVADVLSEYPDCLYLIIGQTHPMLQRSQGEKYRQMLEQLVDKLGISENVKFINRFLSDEELGDYLYLTDIYLSPYPNLDQAVSGTLTFAVGTGRAIVSTPYAHAVELLADNRGLLTSQPDYHQLAQLMKAILSDPELKTRLQNNARKLGHTISWTQVGRRYSQVLQQIIDNNFQEGKPFHYA
;
A
#
# COMPACT_ATOMS: atom_id res chain seq x y z
N MET A 1 14.54 7.85 -19.80
CA MET A 1 13.15 7.92 -20.30
C MET A 1 12.40 9.02 -19.57
N THR A 2 11.45 9.65 -20.24
CA THR A 2 10.43 10.49 -19.63
C THR A 2 9.16 9.68 -19.47
N LEU A 3 8.64 9.63 -18.26
CA LEU A 3 7.51 8.81 -17.84
C LEU A 3 6.40 9.73 -17.33
N ILE A 4 5.15 9.29 -17.45
CA ILE A 4 4.03 9.96 -16.79
C ILE A 4 3.21 8.98 -15.96
N ASN A 5 3.05 9.28 -14.67
CA ASN A 5 2.26 8.47 -13.74
C ASN A 5 0.82 9.01 -13.69
N VAL A 6 -0.18 8.14 -13.83
CA VAL A 6 -1.60 8.48 -13.91
C VAL A 6 -2.35 7.81 -12.78
N GLY A 7 -3.02 8.60 -11.93
CA GLY A 7 -3.82 8.08 -10.82
C GLY A 7 -3.97 9.08 -9.68
N SER A 8 -4.28 8.59 -8.49
CA SER A 8 -4.26 9.42 -7.27
C SER A 8 -2.84 9.85 -6.94
N TYR A 9 -2.67 11.10 -6.47
CA TYR A 9 -1.39 11.69 -6.10
C TYR A 9 -1.56 12.71 -4.94
N PRO A 10 -0.54 12.95 -4.08
CA PRO A 10 -0.63 13.96 -3.03
C PRO A 10 -0.95 15.35 -3.61
N PRO A 11 -1.74 16.20 -2.93
CA PRO A 11 -2.02 16.17 -1.49
C PRO A 11 -3.19 15.28 -1.06
N LYS A 12 -3.81 14.51 -1.96
CA LYS A 12 -4.81 13.50 -1.59
C LYS A 12 -4.20 12.49 -0.61
N GLN A 13 -4.81 12.35 0.56
CA GLN A 13 -4.34 11.46 1.63
C GLN A 13 -4.94 10.06 1.46
N CYS A 14 -4.32 9.24 0.61
CA CYS A 14 -4.64 7.82 0.48
C CYS A 14 -3.40 6.98 0.17
N GLY A 15 -3.48 5.67 0.40
CA GLY A 15 -2.33 4.77 0.20
C GLY A 15 -1.80 4.76 -1.23
N ILE A 16 -2.68 4.86 -2.23
CA ILE A 16 -2.28 4.86 -3.64
C ILE A 16 -1.63 6.19 -4.03
N ALA A 17 -2.06 7.31 -3.47
CA ALA A 17 -1.37 8.59 -3.65
C ALA A 17 0.07 8.53 -3.11
N THR A 18 0.27 7.98 -1.91
CA THR A 18 1.61 7.74 -1.35
C THR A 18 2.43 6.81 -2.25
N PHE A 19 1.87 5.69 -2.69
CA PHE A 19 2.51 4.77 -3.64
C PHE A 19 2.96 5.49 -4.93
N SER A 20 2.07 6.28 -5.54
CA SER A 20 2.37 7.06 -6.74
C SER A 20 3.55 8.01 -6.56
N GLN A 21 3.61 8.69 -5.40
CA GLN A 21 4.70 9.60 -5.07
C GLN A 21 6.02 8.84 -4.85
N ASP A 22 5.99 7.74 -4.12
CA ASP A 22 7.19 6.96 -3.84
C ASP A 22 7.74 6.27 -5.09
N LEU A 23 6.86 5.70 -5.92
CA LEU A 23 7.24 5.15 -7.23
C LEU A 23 7.89 6.24 -8.08
N ARG A 24 7.28 7.43 -8.16
CA ARG A 24 7.87 8.59 -8.85
C ARG A 24 9.27 8.91 -8.34
N LYS A 25 9.45 9.08 -7.02
CA LYS A 25 10.75 9.36 -6.40
C LYS A 25 11.78 8.26 -6.73
N SER A 26 11.36 7.00 -6.71
CA SER A 26 12.24 5.86 -6.99
C SER A 26 12.70 5.79 -8.45
N LEU A 27 11.80 6.10 -9.40
CA LEU A 27 12.13 6.16 -10.83
C LEU A 27 13.04 7.36 -11.14
N ILE A 28 12.88 8.49 -10.44
CA ILE A 28 13.82 9.61 -10.52
C ILE A 28 15.21 9.20 -10.03
N LYS A 29 15.30 8.51 -8.88
CA LYS A 29 16.57 7.94 -8.38
C LYS A 29 17.19 6.96 -9.39
N ALA A 30 16.37 6.27 -10.19
CA ALA A 30 16.81 5.38 -11.27
C ALA A 30 17.22 6.11 -12.57
N GLY A 31 17.22 7.45 -12.59
CA GLY A 31 17.66 8.25 -13.75
C GLY A 31 16.56 8.56 -14.76
N HIS A 32 15.28 8.56 -14.35
CA HIS A 32 14.17 8.93 -15.21
C HIS A 32 13.59 10.31 -14.89
N THR A 33 13.01 10.96 -15.88
CA THR A 33 12.16 12.13 -15.69
C THR A 33 10.73 11.65 -15.52
N VAL A 34 10.05 12.05 -14.45
CA VAL A 34 8.70 11.54 -14.15
C VAL A 34 7.75 12.68 -13.82
N SER A 35 6.76 12.88 -14.68
CA SER A 35 5.63 13.79 -14.48
C SER A 35 4.38 13.03 -14.00
N VAL A 36 3.34 13.75 -13.61
CA VAL A 36 2.11 13.17 -13.07
C VAL A 36 0.89 13.73 -13.79
N ALA A 37 -0.06 12.85 -14.13
CA ALA A 37 -1.44 13.20 -14.44
C ALA A 37 -2.32 12.79 -13.25
N ALA A 38 -2.70 13.75 -12.41
CA ALA A 38 -3.44 13.48 -11.19
C ALA A 38 -4.94 13.36 -11.48
N VAL A 39 -5.57 12.31 -10.94
CA VAL A 39 -7.03 12.17 -10.94
C VAL A 39 -7.58 12.71 -9.63
N SER A 40 -8.37 13.75 -9.74
CA SER A 40 -8.92 14.49 -8.59
C SER A 40 -10.41 14.27 -8.50
N ASP A 41 -10.88 13.86 -7.32
CA ASP A 41 -12.30 13.98 -7.00
C ASP A 41 -12.70 15.46 -6.83
N GLN A 42 -13.98 15.71 -6.63
CA GLN A 42 -14.51 17.04 -6.31
C GLN A 42 -14.61 17.27 -4.79
N GLU A 43 -13.97 16.42 -3.98
CA GLU A 43 -14.15 16.47 -2.53
C GLU A 43 -13.31 17.57 -1.86
N TYR A 44 -12.16 17.90 -2.45
CA TYR A 44 -11.21 18.90 -1.95
C TYR A 44 -10.64 19.74 -3.09
N GLU A 45 -10.23 20.96 -2.77
CA GLU A 45 -9.38 21.76 -3.64
C GLU A 45 -7.94 21.27 -3.49
N TYR A 46 -7.43 20.58 -4.51
CA TYR A 46 -6.07 20.04 -4.50
C TYR A 46 -5.09 21.03 -5.12
N HIS A 47 -4.17 21.54 -4.30
CA HIS A 47 -3.04 22.34 -4.79
C HIS A 47 -1.84 21.43 -5.07
N TYR A 48 -1.68 21.05 -6.34
CA TYR A 48 -0.59 20.20 -6.78
C TYR A 48 0.71 20.97 -7.04
N GLY A 49 1.85 20.29 -6.83
CA GLY A 49 3.16 20.79 -7.23
C GLY A 49 3.39 20.75 -8.74
N ALA A 50 4.48 21.37 -9.20
CA ALA A 50 4.82 21.50 -10.62
C ALA A 50 5.06 20.16 -11.33
N GLU A 51 5.24 19.07 -10.59
CA GLU A 51 5.33 17.74 -11.18
C GLU A 51 4.01 17.22 -11.77
N VAL A 52 2.87 17.80 -11.36
CA VAL A 52 1.55 17.46 -11.89
C VAL A 52 1.28 18.35 -13.10
N VAL A 53 1.46 17.78 -14.28
CA VAL A 53 1.36 18.50 -15.57
C VAL A 53 -0.02 18.38 -16.21
N THR A 54 -0.85 17.48 -15.68
CA THR A 54 -2.22 17.24 -16.12
C THR A 54 -3.10 16.96 -14.90
N GLN A 55 -4.28 17.55 -14.85
CA GLN A 55 -5.30 17.25 -13.84
C GLN A 55 -6.54 16.72 -14.54
N ILE A 56 -7.06 15.60 -14.05
CA ILE A 56 -8.24 14.92 -14.59
C ILE A 56 -9.30 14.96 -13.50
N ARG A 57 -10.42 15.66 -13.74
CA ARG A 57 -11.55 15.60 -12.82
C ARG A 57 -12.21 14.23 -12.94
N GLN A 58 -12.28 13.50 -11.83
CA GLN A 58 -12.68 12.09 -11.78
C GLN A 58 -13.98 11.83 -12.54
N HIS A 59 -15.00 12.65 -12.35
CA HIS A 59 -16.33 12.43 -12.94
C HIS A 59 -16.54 13.11 -14.31
N GLU A 60 -15.50 13.72 -14.89
CA GLU A 60 -15.58 14.44 -16.16
C GLU A 60 -14.99 13.62 -17.30
N LYS A 61 -15.83 12.86 -18.02
CA LYS A 61 -15.39 11.96 -19.11
C LYS A 61 -14.50 12.65 -20.15
N ASN A 62 -14.77 13.92 -20.47
CA ASN A 62 -13.99 14.68 -21.45
C ASN A 62 -12.55 15.00 -20.99
N ASP A 63 -12.30 15.09 -19.69
CA ASP A 63 -10.95 15.37 -19.17
C ASP A 63 -9.99 14.20 -19.45
N TYR A 64 -10.50 12.96 -19.46
CA TYR A 64 -9.75 11.78 -19.84
C TYR A 64 -9.25 11.86 -21.29
N LEU A 65 -10.13 12.24 -22.23
CA LEU A 65 -9.75 12.40 -23.64
C LEU A 65 -8.74 13.54 -23.85
N LYS A 66 -8.94 14.66 -23.15
CA LYS A 66 -7.99 15.79 -23.16
C LYS A 66 -6.62 15.40 -22.62
N ALA A 67 -6.59 14.65 -21.51
CA ALA A 67 -5.34 14.16 -20.92
C ALA A 67 -4.60 13.22 -21.87
N ALA A 68 -5.30 12.28 -22.53
CA ALA A 68 -4.69 11.40 -23.53
C ALA A 68 -4.11 12.22 -24.69
N ALA A 69 -4.85 13.20 -25.22
CA ALA A 69 -4.36 14.08 -26.28
C ALA A 69 -3.12 14.89 -25.85
N GLN A 70 -3.12 15.46 -24.63
CA GLN A 70 -1.97 16.18 -24.08
C GLN A 70 -0.73 15.28 -23.98
N ILE A 71 -0.89 14.04 -23.54
CA ILE A 71 0.19 13.05 -23.42
C ILE A 71 0.71 12.65 -24.82
N ASN A 72 -0.19 12.39 -25.76
CA ASN A 72 0.18 12.02 -27.14
C ASN A 72 0.99 13.11 -27.83
N ASN A 73 0.59 14.37 -27.64
CA ASN A 73 1.25 15.54 -28.24
C ASN A 73 2.63 15.84 -27.63
N ASN A 74 2.99 15.22 -26.50
CA ASN A 74 4.31 15.36 -25.92
C ASN A 74 5.24 14.23 -26.41
N SER A 75 6.09 14.55 -27.39
CA SER A 75 7.05 13.60 -27.96
C SER A 75 8.10 13.12 -26.95
N ALA A 76 8.38 13.88 -25.89
CA ALA A 76 9.35 13.48 -24.88
C ALA A 76 8.84 12.32 -24.01
N ILE A 77 7.52 12.19 -23.80
CA ILE A 77 6.92 11.11 -23.01
C ILE A 77 7.07 9.79 -23.76
N ASN A 78 7.75 8.84 -23.11
CA ASN A 78 8.02 7.51 -23.65
C ASN A 78 6.95 6.49 -23.22
N VAL A 79 6.60 6.44 -21.93
CA VAL A 79 5.68 5.44 -21.36
C VAL A 79 4.75 6.07 -20.32
N VAL A 80 3.50 5.59 -20.28
CA VAL A 80 2.50 5.93 -19.28
C VAL A 80 2.41 4.83 -18.21
N ILE A 81 2.39 5.20 -16.93
CA ILE A 81 2.23 4.27 -15.81
C ILE A 81 0.87 4.55 -15.18
N ILE A 82 -0.04 3.59 -15.22
CA ILE A 82 -1.41 3.74 -14.71
C ILE A 82 -1.54 3.04 -13.37
N GLN A 83 -1.98 3.76 -12.34
CA GLN A 83 -2.28 3.20 -11.01
C GLN A 83 -3.75 2.79 -10.95
N HIS A 84 -4.02 1.51 -11.14
CA HIS A 84 -5.39 1.02 -11.20
C HIS A 84 -5.94 0.62 -9.83
N GLU A 85 -7.02 1.29 -9.47
CA GLU A 85 -8.01 0.88 -8.47
C GLU A 85 -9.38 1.41 -8.95
N TYR A 86 -10.45 0.63 -8.72
CA TYR A 86 -11.78 0.86 -9.30
C TYR A 86 -12.39 2.21 -8.89
N GLY A 87 -12.08 2.72 -7.70
CA GLY A 87 -12.56 3.98 -7.15
C GLY A 87 -11.72 5.21 -7.50
N ILE A 88 -10.58 5.08 -8.20
CA ILE A 88 -9.77 6.25 -8.61
C ILE A 88 -10.42 7.00 -9.75
N TYR A 89 -11.00 6.28 -10.70
CA TYR A 89 -11.49 6.83 -11.96
C TYR A 89 -13.02 6.96 -11.95
N GLY A 90 -13.58 7.85 -12.77
CA GLY A 90 -15.03 8.01 -12.88
C GLY A 90 -15.70 6.93 -13.74
N GLY A 91 -17.02 7.03 -13.78
CA GLY A 91 -17.88 6.03 -14.39
C GLY A 91 -18.07 4.79 -13.50
N PRO A 92 -19.01 3.89 -13.86
CA PRO A 92 -19.15 2.62 -13.17
C PRO A 92 -17.81 1.87 -13.15
N ASP A 93 -17.37 1.45 -11.97
CA ASP A 93 -16.13 0.68 -11.73
C ASP A 93 -14.86 1.30 -12.35
N GLY A 94 -14.80 2.62 -12.50
CA GLY A 94 -13.63 3.31 -13.07
C GLY A 94 -13.54 3.24 -14.60
N SER A 95 -14.62 2.84 -15.27
CA SER A 95 -14.68 2.66 -16.74
C SER A 95 -14.28 3.88 -17.58
N TYR A 96 -14.22 5.10 -17.01
CA TYR A 96 -13.71 6.26 -17.75
C TYR A 96 -12.23 6.12 -18.14
N LEU A 97 -11.46 5.36 -17.36
CA LEU A 97 -10.07 5.03 -17.70
C LEU A 97 -9.94 4.29 -19.04
N LEU A 98 -10.93 3.47 -19.43
CA LEU A 98 -10.91 2.78 -20.72
C LEU A 98 -10.92 3.77 -21.90
N ASN A 99 -11.64 4.89 -21.78
CA ASN A 99 -11.65 5.92 -22.82
C ASN A 99 -10.28 6.62 -22.92
N PHE A 100 -9.61 6.84 -21.79
CA PHE A 100 -8.25 7.37 -21.78
C PHE A 100 -7.28 6.41 -22.46
N CYS A 101 -7.32 5.12 -22.09
CA CYS A 101 -6.42 4.11 -22.65
C CYS A 101 -6.63 3.89 -24.15
N ALA A 102 -7.88 3.84 -24.61
CA ALA A 102 -8.21 3.71 -26.02
C ALA A 102 -7.73 4.92 -26.86
N ALA A 103 -7.67 6.11 -26.25
CA ALA A 103 -7.22 7.33 -26.93
C ALA A 103 -5.69 7.56 -26.85
N LEU A 104 -4.95 6.77 -26.06
CA LEU A 104 -3.50 6.90 -25.96
C LEU A 104 -2.81 6.36 -27.22
N GLN A 105 -1.70 6.98 -27.63
CA GLN A 105 -0.81 6.52 -28.70
C GLN A 105 0.57 6.09 -28.15
N LYS A 106 0.73 6.16 -26.83
CA LYS A 106 1.95 5.79 -26.11
C LYS A 106 1.77 4.43 -25.44
N PRO A 107 2.82 3.60 -25.33
CA PRO A 107 2.76 2.41 -24.50
C PRO A 107 2.38 2.77 -23.07
N PHE A 108 1.62 1.90 -22.42
CA PHE A 108 1.32 2.04 -21.01
C PHE A 108 1.42 0.72 -20.26
N ILE A 109 1.75 0.82 -18.97
CA ILE A 109 1.63 -0.28 -18.02
C ILE A 109 0.49 -0.02 -17.04
N VAL A 110 -0.12 -1.08 -16.54
CA VAL A 110 -1.14 -1.01 -15.48
C VAL A 110 -0.59 -1.63 -14.22
N VAL A 111 -0.55 -0.86 -13.14
CA VAL A 111 -0.22 -1.32 -11.78
C VAL A 111 -1.53 -1.61 -11.05
N THR A 112 -1.81 -2.86 -10.73
CA THR A 112 -3.06 -3.27 -10.09
C THR A 112 -2.97 -3.23 -8.57
N HIS A 113 -3.68 -2.29 -7.93
CA HIS A 113 -3.75 -2.18 -6.46
C HIS A 113 -4.81 -3.08 -5.83
N THR A 114 -5.73 -3.60 -6.65
CA THR A 114 -6.78 -4.53 -6.23
C THR A 114 -7.04 -5.52 -7.35
N VAL A 115 -6.97 -6.81 -7.04
CA VAL A 115 -7.31 -7.93 -7.93
C VAL A 115 -8.28 -8.81 -7.17
N LEU A 116 -9.51 -8.92 -7.65
CA LEU A 116 -10.58 -9.60 -6.93
C LEU A 116 -10.62 -11.07 -7.35
N PRO A 117 -10.73 -12.02 -6.40
CA PRO A 117 -10.91 -13.43 -6.77
C PRO A 117 -12.28 -13.70 -7.40
N ASN A 118 -13.30 -12.95 -6.96
CA ASN A 118 -14.69 -13.08 -7.43
C ASN A 118 -15.23 -11.69 -7.83
N PRO A 119 -14.78 -11.12 -8.97
CA PRO A 119 -15.26 -9.83 -9.43
C PRO A 119 -16.71 -9.93 -9.93
N ASP A 120 -17.49 -8.87 -9.72
CA ASP A 120 -18.73 -8.69 -10.48
C ASP A 120 -18.45 -8.41 -11.96
N SER A 121 -19.51 -8.44 -12.78
CA SER A 121 -19.37 -8.31 -14.23
C SER A 121 -18.78 -6.97 -14.69
N GLY A 122 -18.97 -5.89 -13.93
CA GLY A 122 -18.47 -4.56 -14.28
C GLY A 122 -16.98 -4.47 -14.06
N ARG A 123 -16.55 -4.80 -12.83
CA ARG A 123 -15.13 -4.84 -12.43
C ARG A 123 -14.32 -5.83 -13.25
N TYR A 124 -14.90 -6.99 -13.55
CA TYR A 124 -14.29 -7.98 -14.44
C TYR A 124 -13.97 -7.39 -15.82
N LYS A 125 -14.98 -6.80 -16.47
CA LYS A 125 -14.83 -6.21 -17.81
C LYS A 125 -13.82 -5.07 -17.84
N VAL A 126 -13.84 -4.19 -16.84
CA VAL A 126 -12.89 -3.07 -16.76
C VAL A 126 -11.45 -3.59 -16.70
N LEU A 127 -11.16 -4.53 -15.81
CA LEU A 127 -9.79 -5.02 -15.65
C LEU A 127 -9.33 -5.82 -16.87
N VAL A 128 -10.16 -6.71 -17.44
CA VAL A 128 -9.84 -7.46 -18.66
C VAL A 128 -9.46 -6.50 -19.78
N ASN A 129 -10.34 -5.55 -20.12
CA ASN A 129 -10.10 -4.60 -21.21
C ASN A 129 -8.83 -3.75 -20.98
N LEU A 130 -8.56 -3.35 -19.74
CA LEU A 130 -7.33 -2.62 -19.41
C LEU A 130 -6.08 -3.47 -19.66
N THR A 131 -6.08 -4.72 -19.21
CA THR A 131 -4.92 -5.61 -19.34
C THR A 131 -4.69 -6.09 -20.78
N GLU A 132 -5.74 -6.19 -21.59
CA GLU A 132 -5.63 -6.46 -23.03
C GLU A 132 -4.88 -5.33 -23.76
N LEU A 133 -5.24 -4.08 -23.46
CA LEU A 133 -4.62 -2.90 -24.06
C LEU A 133 -3.22 -2.60 -23.51
N ALA A 134 -2.93 -2.96 -22.26
CA ALA A 134 -1.64 -2.65 -21.62
C ALA A 134 -0.46 -3.37 -22.29
N ALA A 135 0.68 -2.70 -22.36
CA ALA A 135 1.94 -3.31 -22.79
C ALA A 135 2.49 -4.27 -21.73
N ALA A 136 2.27 -3.96 -20.45
CA ALA A 136 2.57 -4.83 -19.32
C ALA A 136 1.60 -4.57 -18.15
N VAL A 137 1.42 -5.59 -17.31
CA VAL A 137 0.61 -5.56 -16.10
C VAL A 137 1.52 -5.85 -14.92
N VAL A 138 1.53 -4.96 -13.94
CA VAL A 138 2.31 -5.10 -12.71
C VAL A 138 1.38 -5.36 -11.54
N CYS A 139 1.66 -6.44 -10.80
CA CYS A 139 1.00 -6.76 -9.54
C CYS A 139 2.02 -6.87 -8.41
N MET A 140 1.57 -6.86 -7.16
CA MET A 140 2.44 -6.75 -5.99
C MET A 140 2.61 -8.05 -5.19
N THR A 141 1.79 -9.07 -5.49
CA THR A 141 1.77 -10.36 -4.78
C THR A 141 1.64 -11.52 -5.75
N GLU A 142 2.09 -12.71 -5.32
CA GLU A 142 1.98 -13.95 -6.08
C GLU A 142 0.50 -14.35 -6.22
N ASN A 143 -0.31 -14.15 -5.18
CA ASN A 143 -1.76 -14.36 -5.26
C ASN A 143 -2.40 -13.44 -6.31
N SER A 144 -2.02 -12.16 -6.36
CA SER A 144 -2.54 -11.27 -7.41
C SER A 144 -2.08 -11.72 -8.80
N ALA A 145 -0.85 -12.22 -8.93
CA ALA A 145 -0.35 -12.75 -10.20
C ALA A 145 -1.17 -13.99 -10.65
N ALA A 146 -1.40 -14.92 -9.73
CA ALA A 146 -2.21 -16.11 -9.98
C ALA A 146 -3.64 -15.74 -10.37
N LEU A 147 -4.28 -14.80 -9.67
CA LEU A 147 -5.62 -14.32 -10.01
C LEU A 147 -5.66 -13.65 -11.39
N LEU A 148 -4.69 -12.79 -11.71
CA LEU A 148 -4.60 -12.16 -13.03
C LEU A 148 -4.50 -13.19 -14.16
N GLN A 149 -3.79 -14.30 -13.94
CA GLN A 149 -3.70 -15.39 -14.92
C GLN A 149 -4.98 -16.24 -14.96
N GLN A 150 -5.49 -16.68 -13.82
CA GLN A 150 -6.55 -17.68 -13.74
C GLN A 150 -7.95 -17.10 -13.95
N VAL A 151 -8.21 -15.91 -13.41
CA VAL A 151 -9.53 -15.26 -13.48
C VAL A 151 -9.58 -14.31 -14.68
N TYR A 152 -8.56 -13.47 -14.82
CA TYR A 152 -8.54 -12.39 -15.82
C TYR A 152 -7.80 -12.77 -17.11
N GLN A 153 -7.24 -13.98 -17.21
CA GLN A 153 -6.59 -14.52 -18.42
C GLN A 153 -5.44 -13.65 -18.96
N VAL A 154 -4.76 -12.91 -18.07
CA VAL A 154 -3.60 -12.09 -18.45
C VAL A 154 -2.44 -13.00 -18.88
N PRO A 155 -1.88 -12.85 -20.09
CA PRO A 155 -0.76 -13.66 -20.54
C PRO A 155 0.47 -13.50 -19.65
N SER A 156 1.16 -14.60 -19.37
CA SER A 156 2.34 -14.61 -18.49
C SER A 156 3.45 -13.65 -18.93
N PHE A 157 3.65 -13.48 -20.23
CA PHE A 157 4.68 -12.59 -20.77
C PHE A 157 4.39 -11.10 -20.55
N LYS A 158 3.12 -10.72 -20.26
CA LYS A 158 2.76 -9.35 -19.88
C LYS A 158 2.82 -9.12 -18.37
N LEU A 159 2.88 -10.17 -17.57
CA LEU A 159 2.68 -10.10 -16.13
C LEU A 159 4.02 -10.00 -15.39
N HIS A 160 4.17 -8.95 -14.58
CA HIS A 160 5.37 -8.72 -13.79
C HIS A 160 5.00 -8.52 -12.32
N MET A 161 5.49 -9.39 -11.44
CA MET A 161 5.32 -9.19 -9.99
C MET A 161 6.42 -8.26 -9.46
N ILE A 162 6.05 -7.05 -9.04
CA ILE A 162 6.93 -6.11 -8.35
C ILE A 162 6.27 -5.72 -7.03
N SER A 163 6.84 -6.18 -5.92
CA SER A 163 6.33 -5.93 -4.57
C SER A 163 6.24 -4.42 -4.27
N HIS A 164 5.35 -4.07 -3.33
CA HIS A 164 5.28 -2.73 -2.78
C HIS A 164 6.65 -2.32 -2.19
N GLY A 165 7.06 -1.07 -2.41
CA GLY A 165 8.33 -0.57 -1.90
C GLY A 165 8.29 -0.15 -0.43
N VAL A 166 9.46 -0.14 0.21
CA VAL A 166 9.65 0.39 1.56
C VAL A 166 10.45 1.69 1.48
N PRO A 167 10.01 2.78 2.15
CA PRO A 167 10.82 3.99 2.32
C PRO A 167 12.17 3.68 2.97
N ASP A 168 13.20 4.43 2.57
CA ASP A 168 14.55 4.28 3.13
C ASP A 168 14.61 4.90 4.55
N PHE A 169 13.93 4.28 5.53
CA PHE A 169 13.93 4.74 6.92
C PHE A 169 15.33 4.55 7.52
N LEU A 170 15.97 5.65 7.93
CA LEU A 170 17.28 5.62 8.58
C LEU A 170 17.22 4.73 9.85
N PRO A 171 18.06 3.69 9.98
CA PRO A 171 18.10 2.85 11.17
C PRO A 171 18.39 3.66 12.44
N LYS A 172 17.57 3.48 13.46
CA LYS A 172 17.69 4.17 14.76
C LYS A 172 17.69 3.16 15.90
N SER A 173 18.41 3.47 16.98
CA SER A 173 18.46 2.61 18.17
C SER A 173 17.09 2.59 18.87
N PRO A 174 16.45 1.41 19.04
CA PRO A 174 15.17 1.30 19.74
C PRO A 174 15.24 1.86 21.17
N GLN A 175 16.34 1.62 21.89
CA GLN A 175 16.52 2.11 23.26
C GLN A 175 16.66 3.63 23.33
N ALA A 176 17.30 4.26 22.35
CA ALA A 176 17.39 5.72 22.27
C ALA A 176 16.03 6.34 21.97
N LEU A 177 15.26 5.74 21.06
CA LEU A 177 13.91 6.18 20.75
C LEU A 177 12.95 6.00 21.94
N LYS A 178 12.94 4.84 22.59
CA LYS A 178 12.12 4.64 23.80
C LYS A 178 12.43 5.68 24.89
N ARG A 179 13.70 6.10 25.05
CA ARG A 179 14.07 7.23 25.93
C ARG A 179 13.47 8.55 25.47
N ARG A 180 13.67 8.91 24.19
CA ARG A 180 13.17 10.15 23.59
C ARG A 180 11.65 10.30 23.71
N TYR A 181 10.91 9.19 23.58
CA TYR A 181 9.45 9.18 23.64
C TYR A 181 8.88 8.84 25.02
N HIS A 182 9.72 8.74 26.07
CA HIS A 182 9.31 8.36 27.43
C HIS A 182 8.57 7.00 27.52
N LEU A 183 9.00 6.05 26.70
CA LEU A 183 8.48 4.68 26.60
C LEU A 183 9.48 3.63 27.11
N GLN A 184 10.38 4.04 27.99
CA GLN A 184 11.31 3.14 28.67
C GLN A 184 10.53 2.09 29.47
N ASN A 185 11.05 0.88 29.56
CA ASN A 185 10.46 -0.24 30.29
C ASN A 185 9.11 -0.75 29.75
N ARG A 186 8.55 -0.17 28.67
CA ARG A 186 7.33 -0.65 28.03
C ARG A 186 7.65 -1.58 26.86
N ASN A 187 6.82 -2.62 26.70
CA ASN A 187 6.77 -3.43 25.49
C ASN A 187 5.81 -2.77 24.50
N ILE A 188 6.33 -2.30 23.36
CA ILE A 188 5.56 -1.50 22.42
C ILE A 188 4.98 -2.36 21.31
N ILE A 189 3.66 -2.44 21.28
CA ILE A 189 2.89 -3.01 20.18
C ILE A 189 2.38 -1.84 19.34
N THR A 190 2.48 -1.91 18.02
CA THR A 190 2.04 -0.81 17.16
C THR A 190 1.23 -1.30 15.98
N THR A 191 0.14 -0.58 15.68
CA THR A 191 -0.54 -0.58 14.39
C THR A 191 -0.54 0.85 13.88
N PHE A 192 -0.27 1.07 12.59
CA PHE A 192 -0.42 2.39 11.99
C PHE A 192 -1.16 2.37 10.65
N GLY A 193 -1.64 3.55 10.24
CA GLY A 193 -2.34 3.80 8.99
C GLY A 193 -3.68 4.50 9.21
N LEU A 194 -4.44 4.69 8.13
CA LEU A 194 -5.79 5.25 8.23
C LEU A 194 -6.71 4.32 9.02
N ILE A 195 -7.43 4.88 10.00
CA ILE A 195 -8.35 4.18 10.89
C ILE A 195 -9.70 3.97 10.21
N GLY A 196 -10.24 2.75 10.27
CA GLY A 196 -11.56 2.39 9.75
C GLY A 196 -11.91 0.90 9.92
N PRO A 197 -13.18 0.51 9.68
CA PRO A 197 -13.77 -0.81 10.01
C PRO A 197 -13.22 -2.03 9.24
N GLY A 198 -12.18 -1.87 8.42
CA GLY A 198 -11.48 -2.99 7.77
C GLY A 198 -10.11 -3.30 8.37
N LYS A 199 -9.68 -2.55 9.40
CA LYS A 199 -8.33 -2.66 9.98
C LYS A 199 -8.25 -3.61 11.17
N GLY A 200 -9.39 -4.09 11.67
CA GLY A 200 -9.48 -5.03 12.79
C GLY A 200 -8.90 -4.49 14.09
N LEU A 201 -8.98 -3.17 14.31
CA LEU A 201 -8.43 -2.56 15.52
C LEU A 201 -9.14 -3.07 16.78
N GLU A 202 -10.40 -3.49 16.66
CA GLU A 202 -11.18 -4.18 17.69
C GLU A 202 -10.53 -5.50 18.10
N LEU A 203 -10.09 -6.30 17.11
CA LEU A 203 -9.36 -7.54 17.37
C LEU A 203 -8.02 -7.23 18.04
N GLY A 204 -7.30 -6.21 17.56
CA GLY A 204 -6.03 -5.81 18.16
C GLY A 204 -6.18 -5.33 19.62
N ILE A 205 -7.19 -4.52 19.92
CA ILE A 205 -7.46 -4.02 21.28
C ILE A 205 -7.80 -5.18 22.22
N ARG A 206 -8.67 -6.12 21.79
CA ARG A 206 -9.01 -7.31 22.60
C ARG A 206 -7.81 -8.22 22.80
N ALA A 207 -7.00 -8.44 21.76
CA ALA A 207 -5.79 -9.24 21.87
C ALA A 207 -4.78 -8.63 22.85
N VAL A 208 -4.63 -7.30 22.86
CA VAL A 208 -3.77 -6.61 23.82
C VAL A 208 -4.34 -6.72 25.23
N ALA A 209 -5.65 -6.60 25.43
CA ALA A 209 -6.28 -6.82 26.73
C ALA A 209 -5.89 -8.20 27.32
N ASP A 210 -5.93 -9.25 26.49
CA ASP A 210 -5.51 -10.60 26.88
C ASP A 210 -4.01 -10.72 27.16
N VAL A 211 -3.16 -9.93 26.50
CA VAL A 211 -1.70 -9.90 26.76
C VAL A 211 -1.39 -9.30 28.12
N LEU A 212 -2.16 -8.29 28.55
CA LEU A 212 -1.89 -7.53 29.78
C LEU A 212 -2.02 -8.37 31.07
N SER A 213 -2.68 -9.52 31.03
CA SER A 213 -2.76 -10.43 32.19
C SER A 213 -1.40 -10.99 32.60
N GLU A 214 -0.45 -11.09 31.67
CA GLU A 214 0.90 -11.63 31.89
C GLU A 214 1.99 -10.57 31.64
N TYR A 215 1.73 -9.59 30.78
CA TYR A 215 2.67 -8.54 30.40
C TYR A 215 2.05 -7.15 30.64
N PRO A 216 1.86 -6.72 31.91
CA PRO A 216 1.17 -5.47 32.24
C PRO A 216 1.86 -4.20 31.71
N ASP A 217 3.16 -4.28 31.43
CA ASP A 217 3.95 -3.17 30.88
C ASP A 217 3.77 -2.97 29.36
N CYS A 218 2.91 -3.75 28.69
CA CYS A 218 2.63 -3.52 27.27
C CYS A 218 1.94 -2.18 27.04
N LEU A 219 2.26 -1.54 25.92
CA LEU A 219 1.57 -0.35 25.43
C LEU A 219 1.27 -0.55 23.95
N TYR A 220 -0.01 -0.46 23.60
CA TYR A 220 -0.48 -0.53 22.23
C TYR A 220 -0.67 0.86 21.64
N LEU A 221 0.13 1.18 20.63
CA LEU A 221 0.06 2.43 19.89
C LEU A 221 -0.81 2.22 18.64
N ILE A 222 -1.92 2.94 18.56
CA ILE A 222 -2.77 3.01 17.37
C ILE A 222 -2.52 4.37 16.70
N ILE A 223 -1.76 4.34 15.60
CA ILE A 223 -1.21 5.55 14.99
C ILE A 223 -1.90 5.87 13.67
N GLY A 224 -2.53 7.03 13.59
CA GLY A 224 -3.11 7.55 12.36
C GLY A 224 -4.48 8.20 12.55
N GLN A 225 -4.89 8.92 11.51
CA GLN A 225 -6.18 9.60 11.44
C GLN A 225 -7.26 8.68 10.90
N THR A 226 -8.51 9.04 11.16
CA THR A 226 -9.67 8.36 10.57
C THR A 226 -9.64 8.57 9.07
N HIS A 227 -9.97 7.53 8.30
CA HIS A 227 -9.96 7.63 6.84
C HIS A 227 -10.78 8.84 6.38
N PRO A 228 -10.26 9.73 5.50
CA PRO A 228 -10.94 10.99 5.16
C PRO A 228 -12.40 10.82 4.74
N MET A 229 -12.70 9.83 3.89
CA MET A 229 -14.08 9.51 3.47
C MET A 229 -15.00 9.07 4.64
N LEU A 230 -14.46 8.33 5.62
CA LEU A 230 -15.23 7.94 6.81
C LEU A 230 -15.44 9.14 7.73
N GLN A 231 -14.40 9.96 7.90
CA GLN A 231 -14.49 11.18 8.71
C GLN A 231 -15.56 12.14 8.15
N ARG A 232 -15.65 12.27 6.82
CA ARG A 232 -16.67 13.09 6.16
C ARG A 232 -18.09 12.53 6.32
N SER A 233 -18.27 11.22 6.12
CA SER A 233 -19.60 10.58 6.12
C SER A 233 -20.13 10.25 7.51
N GLN A 234 -19.24 9.98 8.47
CA GLN A 234 -19.58 9.42 9.78
C GLN A 234 -18.82 10.09 10.95
N GLY A 235 -17.96 11.08 10.68
CA GLY A 235 -17.12 11.69 11.71
C GLY A 235 -16.12 10.69 12.32
N GLU A 236 -15.83 10.86 13.61
CA GLU A 236 -14.94 9.99 14.37
C GLU A 236 -15.66 8.79 15.00
N LYS A 237 -16.89 8.46 14.55
CA LYS A 237 -17.75 7.43 15.17
C LYS A 237 -17.03 6.10 15.40
N TYR A 238 -16.26 5.65 14.41
CA TYR A 238 -15.50 4.41 14.51
C TYR A 238 -14.39 4.51 15.56
N ARG A 239 -13.62 5.61 15.61
CA ARG A 239 -12.58 5.82 16.62
C ARG A 239 -13.18 5.91 18.03
N GLN A 240 -14.27 6.65 18.20
CA GLN A 240 -14.98 6.76 19.47
C GLN A 240 -15.46 5.39 19.97
N MET A 241 -15.92 4.52 19.07
CA MET A 241 -16.26 3.14 19.40
C MET A 241 -15.04 2.33 19.87
N LEU A 242 -13.85 2.54 19.27
CA LEU A 242 -12.61 1.91 19.75
C LEU A 242 -12.18 2.45 21.13
N GLU A 243 -12.29 3.75 21.38
CA GLU A 243 -12.01 4.37 22.67
C GLU A 243 -12.96 3.82 23.76
N GLN A 244 -14.26 3.72 23.48
CA GLN A 244 -15.23 3.08 24.36
C GLN A 244 -14.92 1.60 24.62
N LEU A 245 -14.40 0.87 23.62
CA LEU A 245 -13.97 -0.52 23.80
C LEU A 245 -12.78 -0.61 24.76
N VAL A 246 -11.80 0.28 24.63
CA VAL A 246 -10.64 0.39 25.53
C VAL A 246 -11.10 0.65 26.97
N ASP A 247 -12.01 1.60 27.18
CA ASP A 247 -12.55 1.93 28.49
C ASP A 247 -13.35 0.77 29.08
N LYS A 248 -14.20 0.12 28.27
CA LYS A 248 -14.98 -1.05 28.69
C LYS A 248 -14.11 -2.21 29.14
N LEU A 249 -12.94 -2.38 28.53
CA LEU A 249 -11.96 -3.41 28.89
C LEU A 249 -11.06 -2.99 30.07
N GLY A 250 -11.10 -1.72 30.49
CA GLY A 250 -10.31 -1.20 31.61
C GLY A 250 -8.82 -1.08 31.30
N ILE A 251 -8.43 -0.85 30.03
CA ILE A 251 -7.04 -0.86 29.57
C ILE A 251 -6.55 0.50 29.02
N SER A 252 -7.17 1.59 29.46
CA SER A 252 -6.91 2.95 28.95
C SER A 252 -5.45 3.42 29.14
N GLU A 253 -4.75 2.93 30.18
CA GLU A 253 -3.32 3.20 30.42
C GLU A 253 -2.36 2.40 29.51
N ASN A 254 -2.91 1.43 28.78
CA ASN A 254 -2.18 0.49 27.94
C ASN A 254 -2.51 0.62 26.44
N VAL A 255 -3.40 1.55 26.06
CA VAL A 255 -3.71 1.85 24.66
C VAL A 255 -3.62 3.35 24.42
N LYS A 256 -2.81 3.77 23.44
CA LYS A 256 -2.63 5.18 23.09
C LYS A 256 -2.94 5.42 21.62
N PHE A 257 -3.91 6.30 21.38
CA PHE A 257 -4.23 6.79 20.04
C PHE A 257 -3.34 7.98 19.69
N ILE A 258 -2.61 7.89 18.57
CA ILE A 258 -1.82 8.99 18.01
C ILE A 258 -2.56 9.50 16.77
N ASN A 259 -3.51 10.41 17.00
CA ASN A 259 -4.49 10.86 15.99
C ASN A 259 -3.95 11.94 15.05
N ARG A 260 -2.85 11.65 14.36
CA ARG A 260 -2.30 12.54 13.33
C ARG A 260 -1.61 11.77 12.22
N PHE A 261 -1.54 12.39 11.04
CA PHE A 261 -0.69 11.92 9.97
C PHE A 261 0.77 12.21 10.36
N LEU A 262 1.62 11.19 10.33
CA LEU A 262 3.04 11.33 10.69
C LEU A 262 3.88 11.63 9.46
N SER A 263 4.96 12.40 9.65
CA SER A 263 6.03 12.49 8.66
C SER A 263 6.78 11.16 8.53
N ASP A 264 7.51 10.95 7.43
CA ASP A 264 8.34 9.75 7.22
C ASP A 264 9.39 9.57 8.33
N GLU A 265 9.94 10.66 8.84
CA GLU A 265 10.91 10.62 9.94
C GLU A 265 10.28 10.12 11.24
N GLU A 266 9.11 10.65 11.60
CA GLU A 266 8.37 10.22 12.79
C GLU A 266 7.86 8.79 12.65
N LEU A 267 7.34 8.42 11.48
CA LEU A 267 6.92 7.04 11.21
C LEU A 267 8.09 6.08 11.36
N GLY A 268 9.28 6.45 10.87
CA GLY A 268 10.52 5.72 11.09
C GLY A 268 10.83 5.55 12.57
N ASP A 269 10.70 6.59 13.39
CA ASP A 269 10.87 6.50 14.85
C ASP A 269 9.92 5.48 15.47
N TYR A 270 8.62 5.58 15.17
CA TYR A 270 7.62 4.66 15.72
C TYR A 270 7.84 3.21 15.27
N LEU A 271 8.23 3.00 14.02
CA LEU A 271 8.63 1.68 13.54
C LEU A 271 9.84 1.18 14.34
N TYR A 272 10.92 1.93 14.46
CA TYR A 272 12.13 1.44 15.12
C TYR A 272 11.99 1.23 16.65
N LEU A 273 11.09 1.95 17.33
CA LEU A 273 10.81 1.71 18.76
C LEU A 273 9.81 0.56 19.02
N THR A 274 9.10 0.11 17.98
CA THR A 274 8.11 -0.97 18.07
C THR A 274 8.80 -2.32 18.33
N ASP A 275 8.31 -3.03 19.34
CA ASP A 275 8.72 -4.40 19.65
C ASP A 275 7.98 -5.42 18.79
N ILE A 276 6.65 -5.24 18.66
CA ILE A 276 5.77 -6.08 17.84
C ILE A 276 4.90 -5.18 16.97
N TYR A 277 4.98 -5.36 15.66
CA TYR A 277 4.02 -4.77 14.74
C TYR A 277 2.80 -5.68 14.62
N LEU A 278 1.60 -5.13 14.83
CA LEU A 278 0.35 -5.87 14.77
C LEU A 278 -0.42 -5.51 13.49
N SER A 279 -0.85 -6.52 12.74
CA SER A 279 -1.68 -6.34 11.55
C SER A 279 -2.92 -7.24 11.63
N PRO A 280 -3.98 -6.79 12.33
CA PRO A 280 -5.09 -7.65 12.73
C PRO A 280 -6.26 -7.65 11.72
N TYR A 281 -5.98 -7.58 10.42
CA TYR A 281 -7.01 -7.31 9.41
C TYR A 281 -7.99 -8.49 9.26
N PRO A 282 -9.31 -8.28 9.38
CA PRO A 282 -10.27 -9.38 9.34
C PRO A 282 -10.58 -9.87 7.91
N ASN A 283 -10.41 -9.02 6.90
CA ASN A 283 -10.67 -9.38 5.51
C ASN A 283 -9.49 -10.16 4.92
N LEU A 284 -9.71 -11.43 4.58
CA LEU A 284 -8.68 -12.31 4.03
C LEU A 284 -8.24 -11.94 2.61
N ASP A 285 -9.10 -11.24 1.85
CA ASP A 285 -8.84 -10.87 0.46
C ASP A 285 -7.98 -9.59 0.31
N GLN A 286 -7.42 -9.04 1.39
CA GLN A 286 -6.58 -7.85 1.31
C GLN A 286 -5.34 -8.11 0.44
N ALA A 287 -5.36 -7.57 -0.78
CA ALA A 287 -4.35 -7.82 -1.80
C ALA A 287 -2.96 -7.26 -1.45
N VAL A 288 -2.90 -6.06 -0.84
CA VAL A 288 -1.65 -5.40 -0.44
C VAL A 288 -1.86 -4.55 0.82
N SER A 289 -0.87 -4.52 1.69
CA SER A 289 -0.84 -3.64 2.87
C SER A 289 0.52 -2.95 2.97
N GLY A 290 0.58 -1.68 2.58
CA GLY A 290 1.83 -0.90 2.66
C GLY A 290 2.35 -0.77 4.09
N THR A 291 1.47 -0.72 5.09
CA THR A 291 1.89 -0.58 6.48
C THR A 291 2.58 -1.85 7.00
N LEU A 292 2.08 -3.03 6.59
CA LEU A 292 2.77 -4.30 6.81
C LEU A 292 4.13 -4.33 6.09
N THR A 293 4.18 -3.91 4.82
CA THR A 293 5.42 -3.83 4.05
C THR A 293 6.48 -2.98 4.75
N PHE A 294 6.09 -1.84 5.34
CA PHE A 294 7.03 -0.96 6.04
C PHE A 294 7.55 -1.58 7.34
N ALA A 295 6.71 -2.30 8.08
CA ALA A 295 7.12 -3.02 9.28
C ALA A 295 8.12 -4.15 8.97
N VAL A 296 7.87 -4.92 7.90
CA VAL A 296 8.82 -5.93 7.38
C VAL A 296 10.11 -5.25 6.94
N GLY A 297 10.00 -4.17 6.18
CA GLY A 297 11.12 -3.41 5.66
C GLY A 297 12.07 -2.84 6.72
N THR A 298 11.51 -2.42 7.86
CA THR A 298 12.28 -1.95 9.03
C THR A 298 12.73 -3.10 9.94
N GLY A 299 12.47 -4.36 9.57
CA GLY A 299 12.89 -5.55 10.29
C GLY A 299 12.24 -5.67 11.66
N ARG A 300 10.92 -5.44 11.76
CA ARG A 300 10.15 -5.67 12.98
C ARG A 300 9.77 -7.13 13.14
N ALA A 301 9.45 -7.53 14.38
CA ALA A 301 8.71 -8.76 14.61
C ALA A 301 7.23 -8.46 14.34
N ILE A 302 6.56 -9.32 13.57
CA ILE A 302 5.19 -9.08 13.13
C ILE A 302 4.27 -10.19 13.63
N VAL A 303 3.09 -9.80 14.12
CA VAL A 303 1.95 -10.69 14.34
C VAL A 303 0.79 -10.22 13.45
N SER A 304 0.17 -11.13 12.71
CA SER A 304 -0.90 -10.79 11.78
C SER A 304 -1.97 -11.87 11.67
N THR A 305 -3.15 -11.48 11.23
CA THR A 305 -4.16 -12.40 10.69
C THR A 305 -3.76 -12.89 9.30
N PRO A 306 -4.29 -14.03 8.80
CA PRO A 306 -3.78 -14.68 7.60
C PRO A 306 -4.40 -14.13 6.30
N TYR A 307 -4.49 -12.81 6.14
CA TYR A 307 -4.91 -12.24 4.85
C TYR A 307 -3.84 -12.47 3.78
N ALA A 308 -4.25 -12.54 2.51
CA ALA A 308 -3.43 -13.03 1.39
C ALA A 308 -2.01 -12.45 1.38
N HIS A 309 -1.88 -11.12 1.46
CA HIS A 309 -0.57 -10.47 1.48
C HIS A 309 0.27 -10.79 2.73
N ALA A 310 -0.35 -10.96 3.90
CA ALA A 310 0.38 -11.33 5.13
C ALA A 310 0.94 -12.76 5.04
N VAL A 311 0.19 -13.69 4.44
CA VAL A 311 0.64 -15.08 4.23
C VAL A 311 1.93 -15.11 3.40
N GLU A 312 1.96 -14.40 2.28
CA GLU A 312 3.15 -14.34 1.42
C GLU A 312 4.31 -13.57 2.05
N LEU A 313 4.02 -12.38 2.59
CA LEU A 313 5.06 -11.47 3.07
C LEU A 313 5.69 -11.95 4.38
N LEU A 314 4.96 -12.73 5.19
CA LEU A 314 5.46 -13.27 6.46
C LEU A 314 5.96 -14.73 6.37
N ALA A 315 5.92 -15.35 5.20
CA ALA A 315 6.52 -16.66 4.93
C ALA A 315 8.00 -16.74 5.38
N ASP A 316 8.57 -17.94 5.44
CA ASP A 316 9.96 -18.18 5.88
C ASP A 316 10.28 -17.63 7.28
N ASN A 317 9.31 -17.68 8.20
CA ASN A 317 9.45 -17.17 9.57
C ASN A 317 9.85 -15.67 9.60
N ARG A 318 9.19 -14.84 8.79
CA ARG A 318 9.34 -13.38 8.80
C ARG A 318 8.34 -12.71 9.76
N GLY A 319 7.30 -13.44 10.17
CA GLY A 319 6.36 -13.06 11.22
C GLY A 319 5.57 -14.28 11.68
N LEU A 320 4.60 -14.05 12.58
CA LEU A 320 3.67 -15.05 13.05
C LEU A 320 2.26 -14.76 12.55
N LEU A 321 1.55 -15.80 12.13
CA LEU A 321 0.20 -15.73 11.57
C LEU A 321 -0.77 -16.53 12.43
N THR A 322 -1.96 -15.98 12.66
CA THR A 322 -3.07 -16.77 13.20
C THR A 322 -3.65 -17.69 12.12
N SER A 323 -4.38 -18.72 12.53
CA SER A 323 -5.11 -19.61 11.60
C SER A 323 -6.36 -18.95 11.01
N GLN A 324 -6.95 -18.00 11.76
CA GLN A 324 -8.13 -17.23 11.38
C GLN A 324 -8.10 -15.86 12.07
N PRO A 325 -8.92 -14.88 11.66
CA PRO A 325 -9.02 -13.58 12.32
C PRO A 325 -9.60 -13.64 13.74
N ASP A 326 -8.77 -14.09 14.69
CA ASP A 326 -9.14 -14.36 16.07
C ASP A 326 -8.19 -13.65 17.05
N TYR A 327 -8.75 -12.89 17.99
CA TYR A 327 -7.98 -12.06 18.90
C TYR A 327 -7.24 -12.88 19.96
N HIS A 328 -7.78 -14.03 20.38
CA HIS A 328 -7.10 -14.91 21.32
C HIS A 328 -5.81 -15.46 20.72
N GLN A 329 -5.86 -15.93 19.46
CA GLN A 329 -4.65 -16.36 18.74
C GLN A 329 -3.66 -15.22 18.54
N LEU A 330 -4.11 -14.00 18.21
CA LEU A 330 -3.22 -12.84 18.13
C LEU A 330 -2.50 -12.61 19.47
N ALA A 331 -3.22 -12.70 20.59
CA ALA A 331 -2.64 -12.57 21.92
C ALA A 331 -1.58 -13.65 22.20
N GLN A 332 -1.86 -14.91 21.88
CA GLN A 332 -0.91 -16.01 22.08
C GLN A 332 0.39 -15.82 21.28
N LEU A 333 0.29 -15.39 20.01
CA LEU A 333 1.47 -15.13 19.19
C LEU A 333 2.27 -13.93 19.70
N MET A 334 1.60 -12.88 20.21
CA MET A 334 2.29 -11.77 20.87
C MET A 334 3.02 -12.23 22.13
N LYS A 335 2.37 -13.02 23.00
CA LYS A 335 3.00 -13.61 24.20
C LYS A 335 4.21 -14.47 23.84
N ALA A 336 4.13 -15.28 22.79
CA ALA A 336 5.26 -16.07 22.31
C ALA A 336 6.49 -15.18 22.00
N ILE A 337 6.30 -14.08 21.27
CA ILE A 337 7.38 -13.12 20.95
C ILE A 337 7.91 -12.40 22.20
N LEU A 338 7.03 -12.06 23.15
CA LEU A 338 7.41 -11.38 24.40
C LEU A 338 8.20 -12.31 25.33
N SER A 339 7.87 -13.60 25.34
CA SER A 339 8.53 -14.62 26.18
C SER A 339 9.88 -15.10 25.65
N ASP A 340 10.12 -14.96 24.34
CA ASP A 340 11.28 -15.54 23.65
C ASP A 340 12.05 -14.47 22.84
N PRO A 341 13.11 -13.88 23.43
CA PRO A 341 13.96 -12.91 22.74
C PRO A 341 14.70 -13.48 21.50
N GLU A 342 14.97 -14.79 21.47
CA GLU A 342 15.64 -15.43 20.33
C GLU A 342 14.68 -15.56 19.15
N LEU A 343 13.44 -15.99 19.39
CA LEU A 343 12.36 -15.97 18.40
C LEU A 343 12.17 -14.57 17.84
N LYS A 344 12.04 -13.55 18.71
CA LYS A 344 11.89 -12.15 18.28
C LYS A 344 13.03 -11.73 17.35
N THR A 345 14.27 -12.00 17.74
CA THR A 345 15.46 -11.64 16.96
C THR A 345 15.49 -12.35 15.60
N ARG A 346 15.13 -13.64 15.57
CA ARG A 346 15.06 -14.44 14.34
C ARG A 346 14.02 -13.88 13.36
N LEU A 347 12.81 -13.58 13.84
CA LEU A 347 11.75 -12.95 13.02
C LEU A 347 12.22 -11.61 12.44
N GLN A 348 12.81 -10.75 13.29
CA GLN A 348 13.31 -9.43 12.88
C GLN A 348 14.41 -9.52 11.81
N ASN A 349 15.35 -10.46 11.95
CA ASN A 349 16.43 -10.65 10.99
C ASN A 349 15.92 -11.15 9.64
N ASN A 350 14.98 -12.10 9.64
CA ASN A 350 14.35 -12.60 8.42
C ASN A 350 13.55 -11.50 7.72
N ALA A 351 12.74 -10.73 8.47
CA ALA A 351 12.00 -9.60 7.93
C ALA A 351 12.94 -8.55 7.32
N ARG A 352 14.03 -8.18 8.00
CA ARG A 352 15.04 -7.23 7.51
C ARG A 352 15.70 -7.69 6.22
N LYS A 353 16.04 -8.99 6.13
CA LYS A 353 16.65 -9.59 4.92
C LYS A 353 15.75 -9.38 3.69
N LEU A 354 14.45 -9.65 3.82
CA LEU A 354 13.48 -9.37 2.76
C LEU A 354 13.36 -7.87 2.50
N GLY A 355 13.26 -7.07 3.57
CA GLY A 355 13.16 -5.60 3.51
C GLY A 355 14.20 -4.94 2.62
N HIS A 356 15.45 -5.40 2.65
CA HIS A 356 16.52 -4.89 1.79
C HIS A 356 16.29 -5.12 0.28
N THR A 357 15.50 -6.14 -0.08
CA THR A 357 15.20 -6.47 -1.48
C THR A 357 14.00 -5.70 -2.04
N ILE A 358 13.16 -5.15 -1.17
CA ILE A 358 11.92 -4.45 -1.51
C ILE A 358 11.94 -2.97 -1.12
N SER A 359 13.13 -2.36 -0.97
CA SER A 359 13.21 -0.91 -0.81
C SER A 359 12.71 -0.19 -2.06
N TRP A 360 12.19 1.03 -1.91
CA TRP A 360 11.76 1.83 -3.06
C TRP A 360 12.87 1.99 -4.10
N THR A 361 14.13 2.09 -3.66
CA THR A 361 15.29 2.12 -4.58
C THR A 361 15.39 0.85 -5.45
N GLN A 362 15.18 -0.34 -4.88
CA GLN A 362 15.16 -1.58 -5.67
C GLN A 362 13.90 -1.71 -6.53
N VAL A 363 12.74 -1.33 -5.99
CA VAL A 363 11.47 -1.32 -6.73
C VAL A 363 11.57 -0.42 -7.95
N GLY A 364 12.10 0.80 -7.82
CA GLY A 364 12.32 1.71 -8.95
C GLY A 364 13.21 1.12 -10.04
N ARG A 365 14.27 0.37 -9.68
CA ARG A 365 15.11 -0.37 -10.64
C ARG A 365 14.34 -1.46 -11.36
N ARG A 366 13.49 -2.22 -10.66
CA ARG A 366 12.67 -3.27 -11.29
C ARG A 366 11.64 -2.69 -12.26
N TYR A 367 10.99 -1.59 -11.89
CA TYR A 367 10.11 -0.86 -12.83
C TYR A 367 10.90 -0.33 -14.03
N SER A 368 12.09 0.26 -13.81
CA SER A 368 12.97 0.74 -14.88
C SER A 368 13.29 -0.37 -15.90
N GLN A 369 13.59 -1.59 -15.42
CA GLN A 369 13.84 -2.74 -16.27
C GLN A 369 12.62 -3.12 -17.14
N VAL A 370 11.43 -3.21 -16.54
CA VAL A 370 10.19 -3.52 -17.28
C VAL A 370 9.89 -2.44 -18.32
N LEU A 371 10.03 -1.17 -17.95
CA LEU A 371 9.80 -0.04 -18.87
C LEU A 371 10.80 -0.05 -20.04
N GLN A 372 12.06 -0.38 -19.78
CA GLN A 372 13.07 -0.49 -20.83
C GLN A 372 12.77 -1.64 -21.79
N GLN A 373 12.35 -2.81 -21.28
CA GLN A 373 11.95 -3.95 -22.10
C GLN A 373 10.78 -3.60 -23.04
N ILE A 374 9.80 -2.85 -22.57
CA ILE A 374 8.68 -2.38 -23.41
C ILE A 374 9.19 -1.51 -24.55
N ILE A 375 10.10 -0.58 -24.26
CA ILE A 375 10.67 0.30 -25.28
C ILE A 375 11.49 -0.48 -26.30
N ASP A 376 12.36 -1.39 -25.85
CA ASP A 376 13.24 -2.17 -26.71
C ASP A 376 12.44 -3.09 -27.66
N ASN A 377 11.41 -3.78 -27.14
CA ASN A 377 10.54 -4.64 -27.94
C ASN A 377 9.76 -3.86 -29.01
N ASN A 378 9.31 -2.63 -28.69
CA ASN A 378 8.64 -1.77 -29.67
C ASN A 378 9.57 -1.33 -30.80
N PHE A 379 10.84 -1.01 -30.48
CA PHE A 379 11.83 -0.65 -31.49
C PHE A 379 12.17 -1.82 -32.41
N GLN A 380 12.12 -3.06 -31.91
CA GLN A 380 12.35 -4.25 -32.73
C GLN A 380 11.15 -4.63 -33.61
N GLU A 381 9.91 -4.40 -33.16
CA GLU A 381 8.71 -4.76 -33.93
C GLU A 381 8.26 -3.69 -34.94
N GLY A 382 8.73 -2.44 -34.84
CA GLY A 382 8.37 -1.36 -35.77
C GLY A 382 6.87 -1.03 -35.82
N LYS A 383 6.07 -1.54 -34.87
CA LYS A 383 4.62 -1.33 -34.83
C LYS A 383 4.28 -0.07 -34.04
N PRO A 384 3.60 0.92 -34.64
CA PRO A 384 2.87 1.91 -33.85
C PRO A 384 1.75 1.22 -33.08
N PHE A 385 1.51 1.68 -31.85
CA PHE A 385 0.37 1.21 -31.06
C PHE A 385 -0.94 1.67 -31.71
N HIS A 386 -1.52 0.80 -32.54
CA HIS A 386 -2.89 0.95 -33.00
C HIS A 386 -3.82 0.33 -31.97
N TYR A 387 -4.19 1.12 -30.96
CA TYR A 387 -5.32 0.78 -30.10
C TYR A 387 -6.59 1.16 -30.87
N ALA A 388 -7.37 0.14 -31.26
CA ALA A 388 -8.54 0.28 -32.12
C ALA A 388 -9.69 1.06 -31.45
#